data_AF-A0A2E2TAW2-F1
#
_entry.id   AF-A0A2E2TAW2-F1
#
_cell.length_a   1.000
_cell.length_b   1.000
_cell.length_c   1.000
_cell.angle_alpha   90.00
_cell.angle_beta   90.00
_cell.angle_gamma   90.00
#
_symmetry.space_group_name_H-M   'P 1'
#
loop_
_entity.id
_entity.type
_entity.pdbx_description
1 polymer ?
#
loop_
_entity_poly.entity_id
_entity_poly.type
_entity_poly.pdbx_seq_one_letter_code
_entity_poly.pdbx_strand_id
1 'polypeptide(L)' 'MNCLIVDDDPLICDLVEHFCSKTEEVTSVLTTQSGFEAVNLIQSNAFDLIFWTLICLILQEKIS' A
#
# COMPACT_ATOMS: atom_id res chain seq x y z
N MET A 1 5.30 11.23 7.73
CA MET A 1 5.16 10.62 6.40
C MET A 1 3.86 9.85 6.38
N ASN A 2 2.99 10.19 5.44
CA ASN A 2 1.79 9.42 5.12
C ASN A 2 2.15 8.29 4.15
N CYS A 3 1.96 7.06 4.59
CA CYS A 3 2.32 5.88 3.82
C CYS A 3 1.07 5.15 3.31
N LEU A 4 1.17 4.56 2.12
CA LEU A 4 0.21 3.60 1.59
C LEU A 4 0.88 2.24 1.42
N ILE A 5 0.25 1.17 1.89
CA ILE A 5 0.68 -0.21 1.68
C ILE A 5 -0.32 -0.89 0.76
N VAL A 6 0.17 -1.51 -0.31
CA VAL A 6 -0.63 -2.18 -1.35
C VAL A 6 -0.14 -3.62 -1.49
N ASP A 7 -0.89 -4.55 -0.90
CA ASP A 7 -0.58 -5.98 -0.94
C ASP A 7 -1.86 -6.80 -0.75
N ASP A 8 -2.09 -7.82 -1.57
CA ASP A 8 -3.26 -8.69 -1.47
C ASP A 8 -3.19 -9.69 -0.30
N ASP A 9 -2.04 -9.82 0.35
CA ASP A 9 -1.87 -10.56 1.61
C ASP A 9 -1.98 -9.63 2.83
N PRO A 10 -3.03 -9.77 3.67
CA PRO A 10 -3.20 -8.96 4.87
C PRO A 10 -2.06 -9.16 5.90
N LEU A 11 -1.40 -10.32 5.91
CA LEU A 11 -0.27 -10.56 6.82
C LEU A 11 0.95 -9.70 6.43
N ILE A 12 1.13 -9.43 5.14
CA ILE A 12 2.17 -8.51 4.68
C ILE A 12 1.81 -7.08 5.06
N CYS A 13 0.55 -6.69 4.90
CA CYS A 13 0.06 -5.38 5.35
C CYS A 13 0.32 -5.18 6.85
N ASP A 14 -0.08 -6.13 7.70
CA ASP A 14 0.11 -6.08 9.15
C ASP A 14 1.60 -6.02 9.52
N LEU A 15 2.44 -6.80 8.84
CA LEU A 15 3.88 -6.82 9.08
C LEU A 15 4.53 -5.47 8.77
N VAL A 16 4.22 -4.89 7.61
CA VAL A 16 4.78 -3.60 7.18
C VAL A 16 4.24 -2.47 8.05
N GLU A 17 2.96 -2.50 8.42
CA GLU A 17 2.36 -1.54 9.35
C GLU A 17 3.03 -1.60 10.73
N HIS A 18 3.29 -2.80 11.26
CA HIS A 18 4.03 -2.98 12.51
C HIS A 18 5.43 -2.37 12.47
N PHE A 19 6.17 -2.52 11.37
CA PHE A 19 7.47 -1.86 11.23
C PHE A 19 7.34 -0.34 11.08
N CYS A 20 6.36 0.13 10.32
CA CYS A 20 6.06 1.56 10.19
C CYS A 20 5.74 2.19 11.56
N SER A 21 5.04 1.48 12.44
CA SER A 21 4.70 1.97 13.80
C SER A 21 5.92 2.23 14.69
N LYS A 22 7.09 1.66 14.34
CA LYS A 22 8.36 1.84 15.07
C LYS A 22 9.21 2.98 14.51
N THR A 23 8.76 3.63 13.45
CA THR A 23 9.47 4.72 12.78
C THR A 23 8.77 6.04 13.12
N GLU A 24 9.44 6.91 13.87
CA GLU A 24 8.86 8.18 14.35
C GLU A 24 8.48 9.13 13.20
N GLU A 25 9.13 8.99 12.05
CA GLU A 25 8.87 9.77 10.85
C GLU A 25 7.59 9.34 10.13
N VAL A 26 7.03 8.16 10.42
CA VAL A 26 5.76 7.70 9.85
C VAL A 26 4.60 8.20 10.72
N THR A 27 3.74 9.02 10.12
CA THR A 27 2.66 9.73 10.82
C THR A 27 1.30 9.08 10.59
N SER A 28 1.13 8.41 9.45
CA SER A 28 -0.04 7.58 9.18
C SER A 28 0.28 6.50 8.17
N VAL A 29 -0.48 5.41 8.24
CA VAL A 29 -0.43 4.28 7.31
C VAL A 29 -1.86 3.98 6.87
N LEU A 30 -2.06 3.86 5.57
CA LEU A 30 -3.26 3.26 4.98
C LEU A 30 -2.86 1.96 4.29
N THR A 31 -3.72 0.96 4.35
CA THR A 31 -3.53 -0.34 3.70
C THR A 31 -4.66 -0.57 2.69
N THR A 32 -4.35 -1.21 1.57
CA THR A 32 -5.34 -1.74 0.63
C THR A 32 -4.84 -3.03 0.02
N GLN A 33 -5.77 -3.94 -0.24
CA GLN A 33 -5.50 -5.25 -0.81
C GLN A 33 -5.70 -5.30 -2.33
N SER A 34 -5.96 -4.15 -2.95
CA SER A 34 -6.28 -4.06 -4.37
C SER A 34 -5.50 -2.92 -5.01
N GLY A 35 -4.79 -3.24 -6.11
CA GLY A 35 -4.16 -2.21 -6.94
C GLY A 35 -5.17 -1.19 -7.48
N PHE A 36 -6.42 -1.58 -7.71
CA PHE A 36 -7.46 -0.65 -8.18
C PHE A 36 -7.88 0.34 -7.09
N GLU A 37 -8.10 -0.13 -5.87
CA GLU A 37 -8.39 0.74 -4.73
C GLU A 37 -7.20 1.66 -4.43
N ALA A 38 -5.98 1.13 -4.53
CA ALA A 38 -4.76 1.92 -4.37
C ALA A 38 -4.71 3.12 -5.33
N VAL A 39 -5.04 2.93 -6.61
CA VAL A 39 -5.11 4.03 -7.59
C VAL A 39 -6.12 5.09 -7.16
N ASN A 40 -7.31 4.68 -6.70
CA ASN A 40 -8.34 5.63 -6.22
C ASN A 40 -7.87 6.39 -4.97
N LEU A 41 -7.16 5.72 -4.05
CA LEU A 41 -6.60 6.32 -2.85
C LEU A 41 -5.50 7.34 -3.19
N ILE A 42 -4.61 7.02 -4.14
CA ILE A 42 -3.55 7.92 -4.61
C ILE A 42 -4.12 9.16 -5.31
N GLN A 43 -5.23 9.04 -6.02
CA GLN A 43 -5.89 10.20 -6.65
C GLN A 43 -6.57 11.13 -5.65
N SER A 44 -7.01 10.60 -4.51
CA SER A 44 -7.79 11.34 -3.50
C SER A 44 -6.97 11.80 -2.29
N ASN A 45 -5.76 11.26 -2.10
CA ASN A 45 -4.89 11.54 -0.96
C ASN A 45 -3.44 11.80 -1.41
N ALA A 46 -2.70 12.55 -0.59
CA ALA A 46 -1.26 12.71 -0.78
C ALA A 46 -0.51 11.69 0.10
N PHE A 47 0.31 10.87 -0.54
CA PHE A 47 1.21 9.92 0.13
C PHE A 47 2.67 10.30 -0.14
N ASP A 48 3.50 10.21 0.89
CA ASP A 48 4.94 10.46 0.81
C ASP A 48 5.69 9.20 0.36
N LEU A 49 5.15 8.02 0.69
CA LEU A 49 5.74 6.73 0.39
C LEU A 49 4.65 5.68 0.11
N ILE A 50 4.86 4.86 -0.92
CA ILE A 50 3.94 3.78 -1.29
C ILE A 50 4.73 2.47 -1.32
N PHE A 51 4.35 1.53 -0.46
CA PHE A 51 4.84 0.15 -0.47
C PHE A 51 3.96 -0.66 -1.42
N TRP A 52 4.46 -0.93 -2.62
CA TRP A 52 3.73 -1.66 -3.66
C TRP A 52 4.39 -3.00 -3.94
N THR A 53 3.74 -4.11 -3.59
CA THR A 53 4.33 -5.43 -3.81
C THR A 53 4.15 -5.89 -5.26
N LEU A 54 5.25 -6.35 -5.86
CA LEU A 54 5.41 -6.68 -7.28
C LEU A 54 4.51 -7.83 -7.80
N ILE A 55 3.77 -8.55 -6.93
CA ILE A 55 2.92 -9.67 -7.32
C ILE A 55 1.58 -9.23 -7.96
N CYS A 56 1.12 -8.00 -7.67
CA CYS A 56 -0.14 -7.47 -8.21
C CYS A 56 -0.03 -7.11 -9.72
N LEU A 57 1.20 -6.91 -10.25
CA LEU A 57 1.43 -6.50 -11.63
C LEU A 57 1.07 -7.59 -12.66
N ILE A 58 1.17 -8.87 -12.30
CA ILE A 58 0.92 -9.99 -13.23
C ILE A 58 -0.58 -10.15 -13.54
N LEU A 59 -1.46 -9.60 -12.70
CA LEU A 59 -2.91 -9.70 -12.89
C LEU A 59 -3.53 -8.51 -13.64
N GLN A 60 -2.88 -7.34 -13.68
CA GLN A 60 -3.36 -6.20 -14.49
C GLN A 60 -3.12 -6.42 -16.00
N GLU A 61 -2.02 -7.05 -16.40
CA GLU A 61 -1.79 -7.38 -17.82
C GLU A 61 -2.70 -8.50 -18.36
N LYS A 62 -3.39 -9.25 -17.49
CA LYS A 62 -4.34 -10.31 -17.90
C LYS A 62 -5.80 -9.85 -17.98
N ILE A 63 -6.09 -8.59 -17.63
CA ILE A 63 -7.43 -7.98 -17.76
C ILE A 63 -7.37 -6.82 -18.78
N SER A 64 -6.73 -7.07 -19.92
CA SER A 64 -6.86 -6.31 -21.19
C SER A 64 -7.08 -7.27 -22.34
#